data_AF-A0AAE1G4W1-F1
#
_entry.id   AF-A0AAE1G4W1-F1
#
_cell.length_a   1.000
_cell.length_b   1.000
_cell.length_c   1.000
_cell.angle_alpha   90.00
_cell.angle_beta   90.00
_cell.angle_gamma   90.00
#
_symmetry.space_group_name_H-M   'P 1'
#
loop_
_entity.id
_entity.type
_entity.pdbx_description
1 polymer ?
#
loop_
_entity_poly.entity_id
_entity_poly.type
_entity_poly.pdbx_seq_one_letter_code
_entity_poly.pdbx_strand_id
1 'polypeptide(L)'
;MACDRVFGNIERHLRCVPNLYTPEDYAYHIEQSVSRRYKVVRMKQAMFLNVGVLQNHITKRQAPGRTFKDARKLLFRLNYKEGFIIKSDYASDNIYTELRLMKGRASYSRDRFNLSVFHLPPLYNNPIPLTEENVRDLQSLFTLLPSDKRTFYQSIQAGRVEHNVTDVASCEEDDILDYCN
;
A
#
# COMPACT_ATOMS: atom_id res chain seq x y z
N MET A 1 16.53 -5.64 5.94
CA MET A 1 15.49 -5.01 5.09
C MET A 1 15.98 -5.03 3.67
N ALA A 2 15.11 -5.38 2.71
CA ALA A 2 15.43 -5.14 1.30
C ALA A 2 15.55 -3.62 1.10
N CYS A 3 16.69 -3.16 0.62
CA CYS A 3 16.92 -1.77 0.24
C CYS A 3 16.77 -1.64 -1.29
N ASP A 4 16.68 -0.43 -1.83
CA ASP A 4 16.52 -0.19 -3.28
C ASP A 4 17.52 -0.96 -4.15
N ARG A 5 18.74 -1.22 -3.62
CA ARG A 5 19.75 -2.05 -4.27
C ARG A 5 19.27 -3.47 -4.57
N VAL A 6 18.42 -4.05 -3.73
CA VAL A 6 17.79 -5.37 -3.94
C VAL A 6 16.89 -5.35 -5.17
N PHE A 7 16.00 -4.36 -5.25
CA PHE A 7 15.11 -4.20 -6.40
C PHE A 7 15.90 -3.92 -7.69
N GLY A 8 16.95 -3.10 -7.62
CA GLY A 8 17.83 -2.86 -8.78
C GLY A 8 18.57 -4.12 -9.25
N ASN A 9 18.94 -5.03 -8.35
CA ASN A 9 19.54 -6.31 -8.73
C ASN A 9 18.51 -7.26 -9.37
N ILE A 10 17.30 -7.32 -8.81
CA ILE A 10 16.18 -8.09 -9.39
C ILE A 10 15.88 -7.58 -10.80
N GLU A 11 15.72 -6.27 -10.96
CA GLU A 11 15.42 -5.66 -12.26
C GLU A 11 16.51 -5.92 -13.29
N ARG A 12 17.79 -5.76 -12.90
CA ARG A 12 18.93 -6.08 -13.78
C ARG A 12 18.90 -7.54 -14.23
N HIS A 13 18.57 -8.46 -13.33
CA HIS A 13 18.42 -9.87 -13.69
C HIS A 13 17.28 -10.08 -14.69
N LEU A 14 16.07 -9.59 -14.38
CA LEU A 14 14.88 -9.78 -15.21
C LEU A 14 15.04 -9.21 -16.63
N ARG A 15 15.75 -8.08 -16.80
CA ARG A 15 16.03 -7.50 -18.13
C ARG A 15 16.85 -8.42 -19.05
N CYS A 16 17.66 -9.31 -18.48
CA CYS A 16 18.47 -10.26 -19.24
C CYS A 16 17.77 -11.60 -19.47
N VAL A 17 16.58 -11.81 -18.88
CA VAL A 17 15.83 -13.05 -19.01
C VAL A 17 14.84 -12.90 -20.17
N PRO A 18 15.01 -13.64 -21.27
CA PRO A 18 14.01 -13.67 -22.32
C PRO A 18 12.75 -14.41 -21.82
N ASN A 19 11.60 -14.12 -22.45
CA ASN A 19 10.40 -14.95 -22.34
C ASN A 19 9.74 -14.99 -20.94
N LEU A 20 9.69 -13.86 -20.23
CA LEU A 20 8.94 -13.70 -18.99
C LEU A 20 7.47 -13.35 -19.29
N TYR A 21 6.55 -14.28 -19.04
CA TYR A 21 5.14 -14.11 -19.40
C TYR A 21 4.18 -14.29 -18.22
N THR A 22 4.47 -15.21 -17.30
CA THR A 22 3.57 -15.55 -16.20
C THR A 22 4.13 -15.13 -14.84
N PRO A 23 3.27 -14.89 -13.83
CA PRO A 23 3.73 -14.63 -12.47
C PRO A 23 4.67 -15.73 -11.91
N GLU A 24 4.49 -16.97 -12.35
CA GLU A 24 5.38 -18.10 -12.05
C GLU A 24 6.79 -17.88 -12.60
N ASP A 25 6.90 -17.45 -13.87
CA ASP A 25 8.18 -17.14 -14.51
C ASP A 25 8.91 -16.03 -13.72
N TYR A 26 8.20 -14.95 -13.38
CA TYR A 26 8.76 -13.86 -12.56
C TYR A 26 9.19 -14.34 -11.17
N ALA A 27 8.35 -15.10 -10.48
CA ALA A 27 8.66 -15.60 -9.14
C ALA A 27 9.95 -16.44 -9.15
N TYR A 28 10.05 -17.39 -10.08
CA TYR A 28 11.24 -18.23 -10.23
C TYR A 28 12.51 -17.38 -10.41
N HIS A 29 12.49 -16.43 -11.34
CA HIS A 29 13.67 -15.59 -11.61
C HIS A 29 14.01 -14.63 -10.47
N ILE A 30 13.02 -14.10 -9.76
CA ILE A 30 13.25 -13.29 -8.56
C ILE A 30 13.95 -14.12 -7.48
N GLU A 31 13.48 -15.35 -7.22
CA GLU A 31 14.09 -16.23 -6.21
C GLU A 31 15.54 -16.60 -6.56
N GLN A 32 15.88 -16.74 -7.84
CA GLN A 32 17.24 -17.03 -8.31
C GLN A 32 18.13 -15.80 -8.52
N SER A 33 17.60 -14.57 -8.40
CA SER A 33 18.33 -13.34 -8.73
C SER A 33 19.52 -13.02 -7.80
N VAL A 34 19.65 -13.70 -6.65
CA VAL A 34 20.76 -13.56 -5.70
C VAL A 34 21.16 -14.88 -5.07
N SER A 35 22.42 -14.96 -4.62
CA SER A 35 22.99 -16.15 -3.97
C SER A 35 22.26 -16.57 -2.69
N ARG A 36 21.75 -15.60 -1.92
CA ARG A 36 20.84 -15.83 -0.79
C ARG A 36 19.41 -15.66 -1.26
N ARG A 37 18.89 -16.68 -1.96
CA ARG A 37 17.57 -16.71 -2.62
C ARG A 37 16.51 -15.86 -1.89
N TYR A 38 15.84 -14.99 -2.62
CA TYR A 38 14.69 -14.27 -2.07
C TYR A 38 13.53 -15.21 -1.83
N LYS A 39 12.63 -14.84 -0.92
CA LYS A 39 11.34 -15.51 -0.74
C LYS A 39 10.28 -14.69 -1.45
N VAL A 40 9.67 -15.25 -2.49
CA VAL A 40 8.51 -14.63 -3.14
C VAL A 40 7.25 -15.11 -2.45
N VAL A 41 6.37 -14.18 -2.06
CA VAL A 41 5.10 -14.49 -1.42
C VAL A 41 3.97 -14.04 -2.33
N ARG A 42 3.12 -14.99 -2.74
CA ARG A 42 1.89 -14.68 -3.47
C ARG A 42 0.84 -14.16 -2.50
N MET A 43 0.46 -12.90 -2.68
CA MET A 43 -0.61 -12.31 -1.90
C MET A 43 -1.96 -12.81 -2.39
N LYS A 44 -2.77 -13.32 -1.47
CA LYS A 44 -4.18 -13.66 -1.72
C LYS A 44 -5.06 -12.45 -1.44
N GLN A 45 -6.27 -12.42 -2.00
CA GLN A 45 -7.26 -11.35 -1.75
C GLN A 45 -7.45 -11.05 -0.26
N ALA A 46 -7.54 -12.07 0.59
CA ALA A 46 -7.68 -11.94 2.04
C ALA A 46 -6.49 -11.27 2.75
N MET A 47 -5.34 -11.11 2.08
CA MET A 47 -4.17 -10.40 2.61
C MET A 47 -4.20 -8.90 2.32
N PHE A 48 -5.08 -8.44 1.43
CA PHE A 48 -5.31 -7.03 1.17
C PHE A 48 -6.42 -6.54 2.08
N LEU A 49 -6.07 -5.76 3.09
CA LEU A 49 -6.97 -5.28 4.13
C LEU A 49 -7.21 -3.77 3.99
N ASN A 50 -8.44 -3.32 4.23
CA ASN A 50 -8.78 -1.91 4.19
C ASN A 50 -8.31 -1.19 5.46
N VAL A 51 -7.12 -0.60 5.39
CA VAL A 51 -6.56 0.23 6.49
C VAL A 51 -7.25 1.59 6.64
N GLY A 52 -8.13 1.97 5.71
CA GLY A 52 -8.95 3.18 5.80
C GLY A 52 -9.83 3.21 7.05
N VAL A 53 -10.25 2.03 7.54
CA VAL A 53 -10.97 1.92 8.83
C VAL A 53 -10.16 2.53 9.97
N LEU A 54 -8.85 2.28 10.01
CA LEU A 54 -7.98 2.84 11.05
C LEU A 54 -7.80 4.36 10.91
N GLN A 55 -7.86 4.89 9.68
CA GLN A 55 -7.75 6.33 9.43
C GLN A 55 -8.87 7.12 10.11
N ASN A 56 -10.05 6.53 10.28
CA ASN A 56 -11.17 7.15 10.96
C ASN A 56 -10.98 7.26 12.48
N HIS A 57 -10.06 6.50 13.06
CA HIS A 57 -9.79 6.50 14.50
C HIS A 57 -8.53 7.28 14.88
N ILE A 58 -7.69 7.63 13.90
CA ILE A 58 -6.51 8.46 14.11
C ILE A 58 -6.77 9.93 13.74
N THR A 59 -6.07 10.84 14.40
CA THR A 59 -6.13 12.27 14.07
C THR A 59 -5.32 12.57 12.82
N LYS A 60 -5.96 13.18 11.81
CA LYS A 60 -5.25 13.86 10.72
C LYS A 60 -4.79 15.23 11.24
N ARG A 61 -3.55 15.34 11.73
CA ARG A 61 -2.94 16.64 12.07
C ARG A 61 -1.76 16.92 11.16
N GLN A 62 -1.82 18.07 10.47
CA GLN A 62 -0.61 18.69 9.95
C GLN A 62 0.12 19.35 11.12
N ALA A 63 1.45 19.25 11.16
CA ALA A 63 2.21 20.01 12.14
C ALA A 63 2.09 21.50 11.78
N PRO A 64 1.72 22.36 12.74
CA PRO A 64 1.55 23.78 12.47
C PRO A 64 2.83 24.38 11.88
N GLY A 65 2.69 25.12 10.77
CA GLY A 65 3.81 25.77 10.08
C GLY A 65 4.77 24.85 9.32
N ARG A 66 4.45 23.57 9.12
CA ARG A 66 5.34 22.61 8.43
C ARG A 66 4.60 21.85 7.33
N THR A 67 5.03 22.05 6.08
CA THR A 67 4.71 21.14 4.97
C THR A 67 5.69 19.97 5.01
N PHE A 68 5.21 18.78 5.39
CA PHE A 68 6.05 17.58 5.40
C PHE A 68 6.33 17.16 3.95
N LYS A 69 7.51 17.51 3.43
CA LYS A 69 7.98 16.99 2.14
C LYS A 69 8.60 15.59 2.28
N ASP A 70 9.19 15.28 3.43
CA ASP A 70 9.90 14.02 3.66
C ASP A 70 10.10 13.77 5.17
N ALA A 71 9.32 12.88 5.79
CA ALA A 71 9.48 12.51 7.20
C ALA A 71 10.33 11.24 7.29
N ARG A 72 11.59 11.36 7.72
CA ARG A 72 12.57 10.25 7.67
C ARG A 72 12.78 9.51 8.99
N LYS A 73 12.30 10.03 10.13
CA LYS A 73 12.45 9.40 11.46
C LYS A 73 11.23 9.64 12.36
N LEU A 74 10.67 8.55 12.90
CA LEU A 74 9.71 8.55 14.00
C LEU A 74 10.49 8.26 15.29
N LEU A 75 10.45 9.17 16.26
CA LEU A 75 11.08 8.98 17.57
C LEU A 75 10.00 8.57 18.58
N PHE A 76 10.21 7.42 19.21
CA PHE A 76 9.38 6.93 20.31
C PHE A 76 10.01 7.33 21.65
N ARG A 77 9.33 8.16 22.42
CA ARG A 77 9.64 8.34 23.84
C ARG A 77 8.89 7.28 24.64
N LEU A 78 9.61 6.37 25.29
CA LEU A 78 9.03 5.28 26.10
C LEU A 78 8.10 5.79 27.23
N ASN A 79 8.34 7.02 27.72
CA ASN A 79 7.56 7.62 28.80
C ASN A 79 6.40 8.50 28.29
N TYR A 80 6.33 8.78 26.98
CA TYR A 80 5.29 9.61 26.38
C TYR A 80 4.17 8.72 25.87
N LYS A 81 2.96 8.91 26.41
CA LYS A 81 1.84 7.99 26.20
C LYS A 81 0.85 8.43 25.12
N GLU A 82 0.96 9.65 24.62
CA GLU A 82 -0.10 10.26 23.79
C GLU A 82 0.20 10.29 22.27
N GLY A 83 1.37 9.80 21.82
CA GLY A 83 1.71 9.75 20.39
C GLY A 83 3.19 9.53 20.05
N PHE A 84 3.61 10.06 18.91
CA PHE A 84 5.01 10.01 18.44
C PHE A 84 5.58 11.41 18.23
N ILE A 85 6.90 11.49 18.20
CA ILE A 85 7.64 12.70 17.88
C ILE A 85 8.20 12.55 16.46
N ILE A 86 7.79 13.43 15.55
CA ILE A 86 8.39 13.51 14.21
C ILE A 86 9.51 14.54 14.25
N LYS A 87 10.69 14.14 13.79
CA LYS A 87 11.80 15.06 13.58
C LYS A 87 11.79 15.55 12.13
N SER A 88 11.66 16.86 11.92
CA SER A 88 11.64 17.46 10.58
C SER A 88 13.03 17.65 9.96
N ASP A 89 14.09 17.55 10.75
CA ASP A 89 15.48 17.71 10.30
C ASP A 89 16.44 16.70 10.97
N TYR A 90 17.69 16.67 10.54
CA TYR A 90 18.71 15.80 11.14
C TYR A 90 19.45 16.45 12.31
N ALA A 91 19.26 17.76 12.54
CA ALA A 91 20.01 18.57 13.51
C ALA A 91 19.74 18.15 14.95
N SER A 92 20.75 18.13 15.81
CA SER A 92 20.65 17.62 17.19
C SER A 92 19.72 18.43 18.11
N ASP A 93 19.20 19.57 17.65
CA ASP A 93 18.40 20.49 18.46
C ASP A 93 16.90 20.16 18.49
N ASN A 94 16.39 20.23 19.72
CA ASN A 94 15.23 19.52 20.25
C ASN A 94 13.87 20.21 19.99
N ILE A 95 13.56 20.63 18.77
CA ILE A 95 12.19 21.10 18.49
C ILE A 95 11.33 19.89 18.11
N TYR A 96 10.80 19.24 19.13
CA TYR A 96 9.89 18.12 18.99
C TYR A 96 8.45 18.64 18.87
N THR A 97 7.76 18.27 17.79
CA THR A 97 6.31 18.46 17.70
C THR A 97 5.62 17.21 18.21
N GLU A 98 4.94 17.34 19.34
CA GLU A 98 4.09 16.29 19.88
C GLU A 98 2.83 16.16 19.03
N LEU A 99 2.64 14.98 18.43
CA LEU A 99 1.45 14.69 17.63
C LEU A 99 0.57 13.71 18.39
N ARG A 100 -0.65 14.16 18.69
CA ARG A 100 -1.68 13.33 19.27
C ARG A 100 -2.28 12.41 18.21
N LEU A 101 -2.25 11.11 18.45
CA LEU A 101 -2.78 10.11 17.51
C LEU A 101 -4.27 9.83 17.68
N MET A 102 -4.78 9.92 18.90
CA MET A 102 -6.19 9.67 19.20
C MET A 102 -7.05 10.89 18.85
N LYS A 103 -8.18 10.69 18.16
CA LYS A 103 -9.16 11.76 17.93
C LYS A 103 -9.72 12.34 19.25
N GLY A 104 -10.24 13.56 19.18
CA GLY A 104 -10.86 14.26 20.32
C GLY A 104 -9.88 14.99 21.25
N ARG A 105 -10.36 15.42 22.43
CA ARG A 105 -9.60 16.19 23.43
C ARG A 105 -9.30 15.43 24.74
N ALA A 106 -9.86 14.23 24.94
CA ALA A 106 -9.65 13.43 26.16
C ALA A 106 -8.20 12.96 26.34
N SER A 107 -7.71 12.79 27.57
CA SER A 107 -6.37 12.22 27.81
C SER A 107 -6.25 10.79 27.28
N TYR A 108 -5.06 10.42 26.80
CA TYR A 108 -4.82 9.08 26.28
C TYR A 108 -5.11 8.00 27.34
N SER A 109 -5.81 6.94 26.93
CA SER A 109 -5.85 5.68 27.67
C SER A 109 -5.73 4.54 26.66
N ARG A 110 -4.92 3.54 26.98
CA ARG A 110 -4.76 2.33 26.17
C ARG A 110 -6.10 1.58 26.01
N ASP A 111 -6.96 1.64 27.01
CA ASP A 111 -8.29 1.03 26.98
C ASP A 111 -9.23 1.75 26.00
N ARG A 112 -8.99 3.05 25.76
CA ARG A 112 -9.80 3.90 24.87
C ARG A 112 -9.22 4.03 23.46
N PHE A 113 -7.91 3.85 23.30
CA PHE A 113 -7.24 3.91 22.00
C PHE A 113 -6.40 2.66 21.78
N ASN A 114 -7.05 1.65 21.22
CA ASN A 114 -6.40 0.42 20.80
C ASN A 114 -6.73 0.12 19.34
N LEU A 115 -5.78 0.31 18.43
CA LEU A 115 -6.00 0.03 17.01
C LEU A 115 -6.12 -1.48 16.71
N SER A 116 -5.66 -2.35 17.62
CA SER A 116 -5.67 -3.80 17.40
C SER A 116 -7.06 -4.44 17.53
N VAL A 117 -8.03 -3.74 18.12
CA VAL A 117 -9.40 -4.28 18.29
C VAL A 117 -10.27 -4.04 17.05
N PHE A 118 -9.83 -3.19 16.12
CA PHE A 118 -10.60 -2.89 14.93
C PHE A 118 -10.44 -4.01 13.90
N HIS A 119 -11.58 -4.55 13.46
CA HIS A 119 -11.61 -5.47 12.35
C HIS A 119 -11.28 -4.73 11.05
N LEU A 120 -10.34 -5.28 10.28
CA LEU A 120 -10.00 -4.78 8.96
C LEU A 120 -10.70 -5.64 7.91
N PRO A 121 -11.72 -5.13 7.21
CA PRO A 121 -12.36 -5.88 6.15
C PRO A 121 -11.40 -6.03 4.94
N PRO A 122 -11.64 -6.99 4.05
CA PRO A 122 -10.91 -7.08 2.79
C PRO A 122 -10.98 -5.75 2.01
N LEU A 123 -9.87 -5.35 1.41
CA LEU A 123 -9.79 -4.16 0.56
C LEU A 123 -10.57 -4.34 -0.75
N TYR A 124 -10.55 -5.56 -1.28
CA TYR A 124 -11.26 -5.94 -2.49
C TYR A 124 -12.25 -7.03 -2.12
N ASN A 125 -13.54 -6.80 -2.37
CA ASN A 125 -14.59 -7.80 -2.15
C ASN A 125 -14.78 -8.69 -3.38
N ASN A 126 -14.52 -8.14 -4.57
CA ASN A 126 -14.65 -8.81 -5.86
C ASN A 126 -13.33 -8.73 -6.64
N PRO A 127 -13.14 -9.60 -7.64
CA PRO A 127 -12.04 -9.45 -8.60
C PRO A 127 -12.07 -8.05 -9.24
N ILE A 128 -10.89 -7.44 -9.41
CA ILE A 128 -10.77 -6.13 -10.06
C ILE A 128 -10.92 -6.35 -11.58
N PRO A 129 -11.94 -5.79 -12.23
CA PRO A 129 -12.11 -5.95 -13.66
C PRO A 129 -11.02 -5.16 -14.41
N LEU A 130 -10.54 -5.73 -15.52
CA LEU A 130 -9.69 -5.00 -16.45
C LEU A 130 -10.52 -3.97 -17.21
N THR A 131 -9.96 -2.78 -17.41
CA THR A 131 -10.52 -1.76 -18.32
C THR A 131 -10.53 -2.25 -19.77
N GLU A 132 -11.39 -1.66 -20.61
CA GLU A 132 -11.46 -1.98 -22.04
C GLU A 132 -10.13 -1.77 -22.76
N GLU A 133 -9.41 -0.70 -22.39
CA GLU A 133 -8.07 -0.39 -22.88
C GLU A 133 -7.09 -1.52 -22.56
N ASN A 134 -6.99 -1.93 -21.29
CA ASN A 134 -6.09 -3.02 -20.87
C ASN A 134 -6.40 -4.33 -21.60
N VAL A 135 -7.67 -4.61 -21.90
CA VAL A 135 -8.03 -5.82 -22.66
C VAL A 135 -7.65 -5.72 -24.13
N ARG A 136 -7.85 -4.55 -24.75
CA ARG A 136 -7.39 -4.32 -26.13
C ARG A 136 -5.87 -4.46 -26.23
N ASP A 137 -5.14 -3.93 -25.25
CA ASP A 137 -3.69 -4.05 -25.19
C ASP A 137 -3.26 -5.52 -25.05
N LEU A 138 -3.87 -6.27 -24.13
CA LEU A 138 -3.62 -7.72 -24.00
C LEU A 138 -3.90 -8.49 -25.28
N GLN A 139 -4.99 -8.16 -26.00
CA GLN A 139 -5.31 -8.79 -27.29
C GLN A 139 -4.25 -8.50 -28.35
N SER A 140 -3.74 -7.26 -28.42
CA SER A 140 -2.68 -6.90 -29.36
C SER A 140 -1.38 -7.69 -29.09
N LEU A 141 -1.07 -7.92 -27.81
CA LEU A 141 0.11 -8.66 -27.38
C LEU A 141 0.01 -10.18 -27.62
N PHE A 142 -1.18 -10.75 -27.86
CA PHE A 142 -1.32 -12.20 -28.09
C PHE A 142 -0.53 -12.72 -29.28
N THR A 143 -0.35 -11.89 -30.31
CA THR A 143 0.46 -12.24 -31.48
C THR A 143 1.94 -12.47 -31.14
N LEU A 144 2.42 -11.82 -30.07
CA LEU A 144 3.81 -11.89 -29.59
C LEU A 144 4.01 -12.98 -28.52
N LEU A 145 2.92 -13.55 -28.01
CA LEU A 145 2.96 -14.56 -26.93
C LEU A 145 3.04 -15.99 -27.49
N PRO A 146 3.92 -16.84 -26.93
CA PRO A 146 3.93 -18.27 -27.20
C PRO A 146 2.59 -18.94 -26.87
N SER A 147 2.19 -19.91 -27.69
CA SER A 147 0.87 -20.55 -27.61
C SER A 147 0.56 -21.17 -26.24
N ASP A 148 1.57 -21.76 -25.59
CA ASP A 148 1.48 -22.38 -24.27
C ASP A 148 1.24 -21.35 -23.14
N LYS A 149 1.63 -20.09 -23.35
CA LYS A 149 1.46 -18.99 -22.39
C LYS A 149 0.16 -18.22 -22.59
N ARG A 150 -0.48 -18.32 -23.77
CA ARG A 150 -1.74 -17.63 -24.08
C ARG A 150 -2.89 -18.06 -23.15
N THR A 151 -2.92 -19.33 -22.74
CA THR A 151 -3.97 -19.86 -21.86
C THR A 151 -4.11 -19.08 -20.56
N PHE A 152 -2.99 -18.65 -19.96
CA PHE A 152 -2.99 -17.83 -18.76
C PHE A 152 -3.75 -16.52 -18.98
N TYR A 153 -3.40 -15.77 -20.01
CA TYR A 153 -4.02 -14.49 -20.30
C TYR A 153 -5.45 -14.59 -20.82
N GLN A 154 -5.80 -15.68 -21.51
CA GLN A 154 -7.18 -15.98 -21.87
C GLN A 154 -8.05 -16.19 -20.62
N SER A 155 -7.52 -16.83 -19.58
CA SER A 155 -8.23 -16.98 -18.30
C SER A 155 -8.47 -15.63 -17.61
N ILE A 156 -7.53 -14.69 -17.72
CA ILE A 156 -7.68 -13.32 -17.22
C ILE A 156 -8.79 -12.58 -17.97
N GLN A 157 -8.88 -12.74 -19.29
CA GLN A 157 -9.96 -12.12 -20.08
C GLN A 157 -11.34 -12.76 -19.80
N ALA A 158 -11.39 -14.07 -19.59
CA ALA A 158 -12.63 -14.80 -19.31
C ALA A 158 -13.26 -14.44 -17.96
N GLY A 159 -12.47 -13.95 -16.99
CA GLY A 159 -12.95 -13.43 -15.70
C GLY A 159 -13.79 -12.14 -15.78
N ARG A 160 -14.15 -11.68 -17.00
CA ARG A 160 -15.00 -10.50 -17.27
C ARG A 160 -16.51 -10.76 -17.21
N VAL A 161 -16.97 -12.00 -17.10
CA VAL A 161 -18.41 -12.27 -17.21
C VAL A 161 -19.08 -12.11 -15.84
N GLU A 162 -19.77 -10.98 -15.71
CA GLU A 162 -20.69 -10.55 -14.65
C GLU A 162 -20.08 -9.94 -13.38
N HIS A 163 -19.97 -8.61 -13.38
CA HIS A 163 -20.67 -7.72 -12.42
C HIS A 163 -20.42 -6.26 -12.83
N ASN A 164 -21.28 -5.77 -13.73
CA ASN A 164 -21.54 -4.33 -13.78
C ASN A 164 -22.42 -3.96 -12.57
N VAL A 165 -22.26 -2.70 -12.14
CA VAL A 165 -23.19 -1.84 -11.38
C VAL A 165 -22.74 -1.48 -9.94
N THR A 166 -22.37 -0.18 -9.84
CA THR A 166 -22.48 0.78 -8.73
C THR A 166 -21.75 0.53 -7.41
N ASP A 167 -20.75 1.37 -7.11
CA ASP A 167 -20.91 2.50 -6.18
C ASP A 167 -19.58 3.25 -6.06
N VAL A 168 -19.35 4.21 -6.96
CA VAL A 168 -18.44 5.32 -6.64
C VAL A 168 -19.25 6.24 -5.73
N ALA A 169 -19.26 5.91 -4.44
CA ALA A 169 -19.72 6.84 -3.43
C ALA A 169 -18.85 8.10 -3.55
N SER A 170 -19.48 9.15 -4.07
CA SER A 170 -19.11 10.53 -3.83
C SER A 170 -18.65 10.68 -2.38
N CYS A 171 -17.39 11.06 -2.19
CA CYS A 171 -16.93 11.64 -0.94
C CYS A 171 -16.68 13.12 -1.20
N GLU A 172 -17.72 13.84 -1.63
CA GLU A 172 -17.84 15.25 -1.31
C GLU A 172 -18.49 15.36 0.07
N GLU A 173 -17.69 15.76 1.06
CA GLU A 173 -18.06 16.64 2.17
C GLU A 173 -16.78 16.84 3.00
N ASP A 174 -15.96 17.80 2.56
CA ASP A 174 -14.92 18.37 3.42
C ASP A 174 -15.64 19.17 4.52
N ASP A 175 -15.83 18.49 5.65
CA ASP A 175 -16.31 19.06 6.90
C ASP A 175 -15.49 20.31 7.27
N ILE A 176 -16.27 21.37 7.46
CA ILE A 176 -15.91 22.70 7.94
C ILE A 176 -14.82 22.63 9.02
N LEU A 177 -13.69 23.27 8.71
CA LEU A 177 -12.62 23.56 9.66
C LEU A 177 -13.14 24.52 10.73
N ASP A 178 -13.49 23.98 11.90
CA ASP A 178 -13.64 24.78 13.12
C ASP A 178 -12.27 25.37 13.50
N TYR A 179 -12.04 26.61 13.08
CA TYR A 179 -11.00 27.45 13.65
C TYR A 179 -11.37 27.74 15.11
N CYS A 180 -10.60 27.18 16.03
CA CYS A 180 -10.53 27.67 17.41
C CYS A 180 -9.12 28.23 17.63
N ASN A 181 -9.05 29.57 17.63
CA ASN A 181 -8.05 30.51 18.16
C ASN A 181 -6.61 30.02 18.37
#